data_AF-A0A5K1BKW7-F1
#
_entry.id   AF-A0A5K1BKW7-F1
#
_cell.length_a   1.000
_cell.length_b   1.000
_cell.length_c   1.000
_cell.angle_alpha   90.00
_cell.angle_beta   90.00
_cell.angle_gamma   90.00
#
_symmetry.space_group_name_H-M   'P 1'
#
loop_
_entity.id
_entity.type
_entity.pdbx_description
1 polymer ?
#
loop_
_entity_poly.entity_id
_entity_poly.type
_entity_poly.pdbx_seq_one_letter_code
_entity_poly.pdbx_strand_id
1 'polypeptide(L)' 'IVKARLSRQDAKEKGWLLDGYPRTLAQAQSLESSSIHPDAFLLLD' A
#
# COMPACT_ATOMS: atom_id res chain seq x y z
N ILE A 1 2.38 -7.24 7.95
CA ILE A 1 3.23 -7.72 6.84
C ILE A 1 3.41 -6.66 5.75
N VAL A 2 2.34 -6.12 5.15
CA VAL A 2 2.43 -5.07 4.10
C VAL A 2 3.24 -3.84 4.56
N LYS A 3 2.94 -3.29 5.75
CA LYS A 3 3.70 -2.16 6.32
C LYS A 3 5.20 -2.43 6.45
N ALA A 4 5.58 -3.63 6.93
CA ALA A 4 6.98 -4.02 7.09
C ALA A 4 7.70 -4.21 5.74
N ARG A 5 6.95 -4.54 4.67
CA ARG A 5 7.51 -4.61 3.31
C ARG A 5 7.74 -3.22 2.71
N LEU A 6 6.79 -2.31 2.94
CA LEU A 6 6.82 -0.93 2.47
C LEU A 6 7.80 -0.04 3.25
N SER A 7 8.14 -0.42 4.48
CA SER A 7 9.14 0.30 5.27
C SER A 7 10.57 0.07 4.81
N ARG A 8 10.82 -0.92 3.93
CA ARG A 8 12.15 -1.20 3.38
C ARG A 8 12.59 -0.12 2.40
N GLN A 9 13.90 0.06 2.31
CA GLN A 9 14.51 1.15 1.56
C GLN A 9 14.24 1.06 0.05
N ASP A 10 14.21 -0.15 -0.50
CA ASP A 10 13.86 -0.40 -1.90
C ASP A 10 12.46 0.11 -2.26
N ALA A 11 11.47 -0.12 -1.38
CA ALA A 11 10.10 0.34 -1.59
C ALA A 11 9.95 1.86 -1.47
N LYS A 12 10.80 2.52 -0.65
CA LYS A 12 10.81 3.98 -0.51
C LYS A 12 11.50 4.68 -1.68
N GLU A 13 12.57 4.08 -2.21
CA GLU A 13 13.36 4.68 -3.30
C GLU A 13 12.83 4.35 -4.69
N LYS A 14 12.32 3.13 -4.90
CA LYS A 14 11.83 2.66 -6.22
C LYS A 14 10.31 2.64 -6.34
N GLY A 15 9.61 2.93 -5.25
CA GLY A 15 8.16 2.79 -5.16
C GLY A 15 7.72 1.35 -4.93
N TRP A 16 6.41 1.15 -4.95
CA TRP A 16 5.77 -0.12 -4.62
C TRP A 16 4.45 -0.26 -5.38
N LEU A 17 4.07 -1.51 -5.64
CA LEU A 17 2.77 -1.86 -6.19
C LEU A 17 2.11 -2.86 -5.24
N LEU A 18 0.92 -2.51 -4.76
CA LEU A 18 0.08 -3.43 -4.01
C LEU A 18 -0.92 -4.06 -4.97
N ASP A 19 -0.72 -5.34 -5.26
CA ASP A 19 -1.67 -6.12 -6.05
C ASP A 19 -2.66 -6.82 -5.11
N GLY A 20 -3.96 -6.56 -5.32
CA GLY A 20 -5.02 -7.16 -4.55
C GLY A 20 -5.08 -6.73 -3.08
N TYR A 21 -4.51 -5.58 -2.70
CA TYR A 21 -4.65 -4.96 -1.37
C TYR A 21 -4.74 -3.43 -1.51
N PRO A 22 -5.65 -2.75 -0.79
CA PRO A 22 -6.62 -3.28 0.18
C PRO A 22 -7.86 -3.90 -0.50
N ARG A 23 -8.47 -4.93 0.11
CA ARG A 23 -9.77 -5.53 -0.29
C ARG A 23 -10.90 -5.26 0.70
N THR A 24 -10.59 -4.75 1.88
CA THR A 24 -11.58 -4.42 2.91
C THR A 24 -11.33 -3.03 3.48
N LEU A 25 -12.38 -2.41 4.03
CA LEU A 25 -12.29 -1.08 4.63
C LEU A 25 -11.25 -1.03 5.75
N ALA A 26 -11.21 -2.05 6.62
CA ALA A 26 -10.25 -2.13 7.71
C ALA A 26 -8.78 -2.16 7.22
N GLN A 27 -8.53 -2.76 6.05
CA GLN A 27 -7.22 -2.76 5.41
C GLN A 27 -6.84 -1.38 4.89
N ALA A 28 -7.78 -0.68 4.24
CA ALA A 28 -7.58 0.69 3.77
C ALA A 28 -7.30 1.65 4.95
N GLN A 29 -8.08 1.57 6.02
CA GLN A 29 -7.85 2.34 7.26
C GLN A 29 -6.48 2.04 7.89
N SER A 30 -6.02 0.78 7.80
CA SER A 30 -4.68 0.43 8.26
C SER A 30 -3.57 1.12 7.46
N LEU A 31 -3.75 1.31 6.15
CA LEU A 31 -2.79 2.05 5.32
C LEU A 31 -2.74 3.52 5.69
N GLU A 32 -3.90 4.16 5.81
CA GLU A 32 -3.98 5.57 6.19
C GLU A 32 -3.39 5.85 7.57
N SER A 33 -3.71 5.02 8.56
CA SER A 33 -3.13 5.13 9.92
C SER A 33 -1.62 4.93 9.97
N SER A 34 -0.99 4.44 8.90
CA SER A 34 0.46 4.37 8.78
C SER A 34 1.05 5.33 7.78
N SER A 35 0.29 6.35 7.36
CA SER A 35 0.72 7.36 6.38
C SER A 35 1.20 6.73 5.07
N ILE A 36 0.64 5.58 4.70
CA ILE A 36 0.92 4.90 3.45
C ILE A 36 -0.19 5.27 2.49
N HIS A 37 0.09 6.21 1.59
CA HIS A 37 -0.85 6.67 0.58
C HIS A 37 -0.35 6.24 -0.81
N PRO A 38 -1.12 5.46 -1.57
CA PRO A 38 -0.81 5.20 -2.97
C PRO A 38 -1.03 6.46 -3.82
N ASP A 39 -0.15 6.69 -4.78
CA ASP A 39 -0.29 7.81 -5.73
C ASP A 39 -1.38 7.55 -6.78
N ALA A 40 -1.64 6.28 -7.09
CA ALA A 40 -2.64 5.86 -8.06
C ALA A 40 -3.36 4.57 -7.62
N PHE A 41 -4.64 4.47 -7.95
CA PHE A 41 -5.43 3.26 -7.79
C PHE A 41 -5.89 2.77 -9.16
N LEU A 42 -5.55 1.53 -9.51
CA LEU A 42 -5.89 0.90 -10.78
C LEU A 42 -6.95 -0.17 -10.53
N LEU A 43 -8.15 0.04 -11.06
CA LEU A 43 -9.19 -0.98 -11.11
C LEU A 43 -9.14 -1.64 -12.50
N LEU A 44 -8.81 -2.92 -12.52
CA LEU A 44 -8.83 -3.73 -13.74
C LEU A 44 -10.18 -4.46 -13.79
N ASP A 45 -10.98 -4.16 -14.82
CA ASP A 45 -12.29 -4.77 -15.13
C ASP A 45 -12.17 -5.64 -16.39
#